data_AF-A0A931URT6-F1
#
_entry.id   AF-A0A931URT6-F1
#
_cell.length_a   1.000
_cell.length_b   1.000
_cell.length_c   1.000
_cell.angle_alpha   90.00
_cell.angle_beta   90.00
_cell.angle_gamma   90.00
#
_symmetry.space_group_name_H-M   'P 1'
#
loop_
_entity.id
_entity.type
_entity.pdbx_description
1 polymer ?
#
loop_
_entity_poly.entity_id
_entity_poly.type
_entity_poly.pdbx_seq_one_letter_code
_entity_poly.pdbx_strand_id
1 'polypeptide(L)'
;MWVKDYMTRELITVGPEETLPQASQLMRKNSVRRLPVVEAGRVVGIVSDRDIREASPSDATSLSIWELNYLIDKIKVQEIMTRKVVTVGPNTPVEEAARLMRDHKIGGLPVVEDGRPVGIITENDIFRAFLDLVGTGMSRVEIRMGVSPAEIAKLAATLEDAGLKLQTLVSKPEPEGKRARVVISLDTRNPAPAVKALEQEGFQVLTAYVGPTIVQGMIPPSGKRALVPVLGTELSRKVVKLAARMARGHGFSMHILFTIDDAKRLEELRAGPGDTRALDEITRGVLIDLAHEAREEGIEAEVSFRFGDPVTLVLEEIARGKHDFVVIERRPLAHLKLLGLEMEKVDVAAELTERAPVPVMLINPETAVA
;
A
#
# COMPACT_ATOMS: atom_id res chain seq x y z
N MET A 1 5.32 -8.43 21.48
CA MET A 1 6.09 -7.84 20.37
C MET A 1 6.87 -6.66 20.91
N TRP A 2 8.18 -6.58 20.67
CA TRP A 2 9.02 -5.55 21.28
C TRP A 2 9.43 -4.49 20.27
N VAL A 3 9.67 -3.27 20.73
CA VAL A 3 10.14 -2.16 19.89
C VAL A 3 11.39 -2.55 19.09
N LYS A 4 12.35 -3.28 19.66
CA LYS A 4 13.59 -3.71 18.98
C LYS A 4 13.38 -4.62 17.77
N ASP A 5 12.23 -5.27 17.67
CA ASP A 5 11.87 -6.17 16.57
C ASP A 5 11.33 -5.37 15.37
N TYR A 6 10.92 -4.11 15.58
CA TYR A 6 10.26 -3.26 14.59
C TYR A 6 10.96 -1.91 14.35
N MET A 7 11.83 -1.46 15.24
CA MET A 7 12.54 -0.19 15.09
C MET A 7 13.55 -0.22 13.93
N THR A 8 13.76 0.93 13.30
CA THR A 8 14.91 1.16 12.43
C THR A 8 16.14 1.40 13.29
N ARG A 9 17.18 0.59 13.09
CA ARG A 9 18.45 0.69 13.85
C ARG A 9 19.43 1.69 13.24
N GLU A 10 19.37 1.89 11.93
CA GLU A 10 20.19 2.89 11.23
C GLU A 10 19.59 4.28 11.47
N LEU A 11 20.19 4.98 12.42
CA LEU A 11 19.74 6.30 12.84
C LEU A 11 20.31 7.39 11.96
N ILE A 12 19.43 8.06 11.23
CA ILE A 12 19.75 9.36 10.62
C ILE A 12 19.48 10.43 11.68
N THR A 13 20.53 11.12 12.11
CA THR A 13 20.49 12.12 13.19
C THR A 13 21.02 13.45 12.69
N VAL A 14 20.79 14.50 13.47
CA VAL A 14 21.27 15.85 13.21
C VAL A 14 21.77 16.48 14.52
N GLY A 15 22.74 17.37 14.44
CA GLY A 15 23.24 18.15 15.57
C GLY A 15 22.43 19.42 15.82
N PRO A 16 22.51 20.00 17.02
CA PRO A 16 21.77 21.22 17.37
C PRO A 16 22.21 22.47 16.57
N GLU A 17 23.48 22.49 16.13
CA GLU A 17 24.09 23.61 15.40
C GLU A 17 23.93 23.51 13.88
N GLU A 18 23.47 22.38 13.36
CA GLU A 18 23.15 22.23 11.94
C GLU A 18 21.93 23.08 11.58
N THR A 19 21.83 23.46 10.31
CA THR A 19 20.81 24.40 9.82
C THR A 19 19.54 23.69 9.35
N LEU A 20 18.44 24.43 9.29
CA LEU A 20 17.17 23.94 8.76
C LEU A 20 17.32 23.36 7.33
N PRO A 21 18.02 24.00 6.38
CA PRO A 21 18.27 23.40 5.06
C PRO A 21 19.03 22.07 5.12
N GLN A 22 20.05 21.96 5.97
CA GLN A 22 20.81 20.72 6.15
C GLN A 22 19.91 19.59 6.67
N ALA A 23 19.09 19.87 7.69
CA ALA A 23 18.11 18.93 8.21
C ALA A 23 17.08 18.53 7.13
N SER A 24 16.56 19.48 6.36
CA SER A 24 15.63 19.22 5.25
C SER A 24 16.26 18.35 4.17
N GLN A 25 17.52 18.60 3.83
CA GLN A 25 18.26 17.81 2.86
C GLN A 25 18.48 16.38 3.36
N LEU A 26 18.87 16.20 4.63
CA LEU A 26 19.00 14.89 5.26
C LEU A 26 17.68 14.11 5.23
N MET A 27 16.56 14.76 5.55
CA MET A 27 15.23 14.17 5.47
C MET A 27 14.89 13.68 4.06
N ARG A 28 15.07 14.55 3.04
CA ARG A 28 14.80 14.21 1.63
C ARG A 28 15.69 13.09 1.11
N LYS A 29 17.01 13.20 1.35
CA LYS A 29 18.00 12.23 0.88
C LYS A 29 17.73 10.83 1.43
N ASN A 30 17.32 10.73 2.69
CA ASN A 30 17.08 9.45 3.35
C ASN A 30 15.60 9.05 3.38
N SER A 31 14.70 9.81 2.73
CA SER A 31 13.25 9.59 2.74
C SER A 31 12.64 9.45 4.14
N VAL A 32 13.19 10.17 5.12
CA VAL A 32 12.71 10.19 6.51
C VAL A 32 12.03 11.52 6.81
N ARG A 33 11.02 11.49 7.68
CA ARG A 33 10.24 12.70 8.04
C ARG A 33 10.61 13.31 9.38
N ARG A 34 11.55 12.68 10.11
CA ARG A 34 11.92 13.03 11.48
C ARG A 34 13.38 12.69 11.70
N LEU A 35 14.09 13.56 12.40
CA LEU A 35 15.49 13.40 12.78
C LEU A 35 15.61 13.59 14.29
N PRO A 36 16.06 12.57 15.04
CA PRO A 36 16.54 12.78 16.40
C PRO A 36 17.71 13.76 16.38
N VAL A 37 17.65 14.76 17.26
CA VAL A 37 18.73 15.72 17.47
C VAL A 37 19.66 15.16 18.53
N VAL A 38 20.92 14.96 18.18
CA VAL A 38 21.92 14.30 19.03
C VAL A 38 23.08 15.24 19.33
N GLU A 39 23.42 15.35 20.61
CA GLU A 39 24.58 16.09 21.09
C GLU A 39 25.31 15.24 22.14
N ALA A 40 26.65 15.15 22.04
CA ALA A 40 27.48 14.32 22.91
C ALA A 40 26.98 12.86 23.05
N GLY A 41 26.42 12.29 21.97
CA GLY A 41 25.90 10.93 21.93
C GLY A 41 24.56 10.71 22.63
N ARG A 42 23.84 11.78 23.01
CA ARG A 42 22.52 11.73 23.65
C ARG A 42 21.47 12.44 22.83
N VAL A 43 20.23 11.98 22.93
CA VAL A 43 19.09 12.66 22.31
C VAL A 43 18.75 13.92 23.11
N VAL A 44 18.90 15.09 22.50
CA VAL A 44 18.59 16.40 23.10
C VAL A 44 17.36 17.07 22.49
N GLY A 45 16.86 16.52 21.39
CA GLY A 45 15.66 16.99 20.71
C GLY A 45 15.19 16.06 19.61
N ILE A 46 14.11 16.45 18.96
CA ILE A 46 13.66 15.85 17.70
C ILE A 46 13.12 16.96 16.80
N VAL A 47 13.41 16.87 15.51
CA VAL A 47 12.88 17.77 14.48
C VAL A 47 12.17 16.95 13.41
N SER A 48 11.01 17.42 12.98
CA SER A 48 10.18 16.80 11.95
C SER A 48 10.04 17.69 10.72
N ASP A 49 9.63 17.09 9.61
CA ASP A 49 9.29 17.83 8.38
C ASP A 49 8.23 18.91 8.66
N ARG A 50 7.32 18.66 9.59
CA ARG A 50 6.34 19.65 10.02
C ARG A 50 7.01 20.85 10.70
N ASP A 51 7.94 20.64 11.61
CA ASP A 51 8.66 21.72 12.29
C ASP A 51 9.45 22.57 11.28
N ILE A 52 10.07 21.91 10.28
CA ILE A 52 10.77 22.59 9.17
C ILE A 52 9.81 23.44 8.33
N ARG A 53 8.62 22.95 8.02
CA ARG A 53 7.60 23.70 7.26
C ARG A 53 6.99 24.85 8.05
N GLU A 54 6.81 24.69 9.36
CA GLU A 54 6.29 25.74 10.24
C GLU A 54 7.32 26.85 10.51
N ALA A 55 8.61 26.50 10.53
CA ALA A 55 9.71 27.47 10.64
C ALA A 55 10.05 28.15 9.30
N SER A 56 9.69 27.54 8.17
CA SER A 56 9.78 28.18 6.85
C SER A 56 8.71 29.26 6.72
N PRO A 57 9.06 30.50 6.32
CA PRO A 57 8.09 31.56 6.07
C PRO A 57 7.06 31.12 5.03
N SER A 58 5.77 31.43 5.27
CA SER A 58 4.72 31.19 4.27
C SER A 58 4.96 32.03 3.02
N ASP A 59 4.57 31.50 1.85
CA ASP A 59 4.58 32.19 0.55
C ASP A 59 3.84 33.56 0.55
N ALA A 60 3.10 33.89 1.62
CA ALA A 60 2.30 35.10 1.78
C ALA A 60 3.06 36.34 2.30
N THR A 61 4.37 36.27 2.57
CA THR A 61 5.13 37.37 3.20
C THR A 61 5.89 38.23 2.16
N SER A 62 5.81 39.55 2.28
CA SER A 62 6.32 40.56 1.32
C SER A 62 7.84 40.80 1.32
N LEU A 63 8.64 39.87 1.84
CA LEU A 63 10.11 39.96 1.79
C LEU A 63 10.63 39.48 0.42
N SER A 64 11.77 40.01 -0.02
CA SER A 64 12.37 39.53 -1.27
C SER A 64 12.80 38.06 -1.13
N ILE A 65 12.63 37.25 -2.18
CA ILE A 65 13.00 35.83 -2.22
C ILE A 65 14.45 35.59 -1.75
N TRP A 66 15.34 36.57 -1.97
CA TRP A 66 16.75 36.53 -1.53
C TRP A 66 16.93 36.71 -0.02
N GLU A 67 16.20 37.65 0.60
CA GLU A 67 16.27 37.88 2.05
C GLU A 67 15.70 36.70 2.84
N LEU A 68 14.65 36.05 2.30
CA LEU A 68 14.07 34.83 2.88
C LEU A 68 15.08 33.68 2.90
N ASN A 69 15.73 33.40 1.77
CA ASN A 69 16.73 32.33 1.70
C ASN A 69 17.92 32.58 2.64
N TYR A 70 18.40 33.82 2.74
CA TYR A 70 19.49 34.18 3.65
C TYR A 70 19.15 33.97 5.13
N LEU A 71 17.90 34.27 5.53
CA LEU A 71 17.46 34.08 6.91
C LEU A 71 17.22 32.61 7.24
N ILE A 72 16.60 31.84 6.32
CA ILE A 72 16.35 30.41 6.48
C ILE A 72 17.67 29.62 6.61
N ASP A 73 18.70 29.99 5.85
CA ASP A 73 20.03 29.38 5.90
C ASP A 73 20.70 29.49 7.27
N LYS A 74 20.27 30.44 8.12
CA LYS A 74 20.84 30.65 9.46
C LYS A 74 20.03 30.03 10.59
N ILE A 75 18.79 29.61 10.34
CA ILE A 75 17.96 28.98 11.37
C ILE A 75 18.60 27.65 11.75
N LYS A 76 18.99 27.50 13.01
CA LYS A 76 19.56 26.25 13.53
C LYS A 76 18.48 25.29 13.97
N VAL A 77 18.78 24.00 13.90
CA VAL A 77 17.89 22.92 14.35
C VAL A 77 17.45 23.13 15.80
N GLN A 78 18.35 23.57 16.68
CA GLN A 78 18.01 23.79 18.09
C GLN A 78 16.95 24.88 18.34
N GLU A 79 16.73 25.78 17.38
CA GLU A 79 15.74 26.85 17.47
C GLU A 79 14.33 26.33 17.15
N ILE A 80 14.24 25.24 16.36
CA ILE A 80 12.98 24.68 15.87
C ILE A 80 12.67 23.29 16.46
N MET A 81 13.64 22.62 17.08
CA MET A 81 13.45 21.27 17.61
C MET A 81 12.53 21.22 18.83
N THR A 82 11.80 20.12 18.96
CA THR A 82 11.11 19.78 20.20
C THR A 82 12.12 19.21 21.21
N ARG A 83 12.32 19.91 22.33
CA ARG A 83 13.27 19.52 23.39
C ARG A 83 12.74 18.45 24.34
N LYS A 84 11.43 18.45 24.61
CA LYS A 84 10.79 17.44 25.47
C LYS A 84 10.50 16.18 24.65
N VAL A 85 11.54 15.40 24.39
CA VAL A 85 11.45 14.19 23.59
C VAL A 85 10.82 13.07 24.38
N VAL A 86 9.76 12.46 23.84
CA VAL A 86 9.23 11.20 24.34
C VAL A 86 10.04 10.07 23.72
N THR A 87 10.62 9.21 24.55
CA THR A 87 11.47 8.09 24.12
C THR A 87 10.96 6.77 24.69
N VAL A 88 11.41 5.67 24.11
CA VAL A 88 11.12 4.31 24.58
C VAL A 88 12.41 3.49 24.62
N GLY A 89 12.44 2.42 25.41
CA GLY A 89 13.53 1.44 25.38
C GLY A 89 13.31 0.33 24.35
N PRO A 90 14.35 -0.42 23.95
CA PRO A 90 14.24 -1.52 22.98
C PRO A 90 13.31 -2.66 23.44
N ASN A 91 13.19 -2.87 24.75
CA ASN A 91 12.29 -3.86 25.36
C ASN A 91 10.92 -3.29 25.75
N THR A 92 10.55 -2.11 25.23
CA THR A 92 9.20 -1.57 25.41
C THR A 92 8.22 -2.35 24.52
N PRO A 93 7.01 -2.69 24.98
CA PRO A 93 5.98 -3.29 24.11
C PRO A 93 5.59 -2.35 22.97
N VAL A 94 5.29 -2.88 21.79
CA VAL A 94 4.92 -2.06 20.63
C VAL A 94 3.61 -1.29 20.88
N GLU A 95 2.65 -1.90 21.56
CA GLU A 95 1.38 -1.28 21.95
C GLU A 95 1.56 -0.11 22.93
N GLU A 96 2.61 -0.13 23.74
CA GLU A 96 3.00 0.97 24.63
C GLU A 96 3.55 2.14 23.82
N ALA A 97 4.44 1.87 22.86
CA ALA A 97 4.94 2.89 21.93
C ALA A 97 3.79 3.52 21.12
N ALA A 98 2.85 2.70 20.63
CA ALA A 98 1.65 3.18 19.93
C ALA A 98 0.78 4.08 20.82
N ARG A 99 0.61 3.72 22.10
CA ARG A 99 -0.14 4.54 23.07
C ARG A 99 0.54 5.89 23.27
N LEU A 100 1.85 5.92 23.48
CA LEU A 100 2.62 7.16 23.63
C LEU A 100 2.51 8.04 22.39
N MET A 101 2.63 7.46 21.19
CA MET A 101 2.44 8.17 19.92
C MET A 101 1.06 8.84 19.85
N ARG A 102 -0.01 8.10 20.17
CA ARG A 102 -1.38 8.61 20.17
C ARG A 102 -1.59 9.71 21.21
N ASP A 103 -1.22 9.46 22.45
CA ASP A 103 -1.51 10.34 23.58
C ASP A 103 -0.75 11.67 23.46
N HIS A 104 0.48 11.63 22.92
CA HIS A 104 1.30 12.80 22.66
C HIS A 104 1.12 13.39 21.25
N LYS A 105 0.30 12.77 20.39
CA LYS A 105 0.08 13.16 18.98
C LYS A 105 1.37 13.28 18.17
N ILE A 106 2.28 12.32 18.36
CA ILE A 106 3.58 12.24 17.69
C ILE A 106 3.67 10.96 16.88
N GLY A 107 4.24 11.03 15.67
CA GLY A 107 4.29 9.87 14.78
C GLY A 107 5.60 9.08 14.79
N GLY A 108 6.48 9.35 15.76
CA GLY A 108 7.75 8.65 15.92
C GLY A 108 8.41 8.91 17.27
N LEU A 109 9.12 7.90 17.77
CA LEU A 109 9.78 7.88 19.06
C LEU A 109 11.23 7.43 18.88
N PRO A 110 12.23 8.21 19.33
CA PRO A 110 13.59 7.71 19.46
C PRO A 110 13.62 6.56 20.47
N VAL A 111 14.33 5.50 20.11
CA VAL A 111 14.59 4.35 20.98
C VAL A 111 15.94 4.56 21.64
N VAL A 112 15.96 4.53 22.97
CA VAL A 112 17.14 4.85 23.78
C VAL A 112 17.46 3.68 24.70
N GLU A 113 18.75 3.32 24.76
CA GLU A 113 19.30 2.32 25.69
C GLU A 113 20.54 2.94 26.36
N ASP A 114 20.63 2.86 27.69
CA ASP A 114 21.71 3.45 28.49
C ASP A 114 21.98 4.95 28.18
N GLY A 115 20.92 5.69 27.89
CA GLY A 115 20.96 7.12 27.56
C GLY A 115 21.47 7.45 26.15
N ARG A 116 21.71 6.44 25.31
CA ARG A 116 22.14 6.60 23.91
C ARG A 116 21.03 6.18 22.94
N PRO A 117 20.86 6.89 21.81
CA PRO A 117 19.91 6.47 20.80
C PRO A 117 20.40 5.21 20.09
N VAL A 118 19.55 4.18 20.03
CA VAL A 118 19.83 2.87 19.40
C VAL A 118 18.88 2.55 18.24
N GLY A 119 17.86 3.38 18.04
CA GLY A 119 16.95 3.26 16.91
C GLY A 119 15.85 4.31 16.93
N ILE A 120 14.94 4.22 15.98
CA ILE A 120 13.71 5.01 15.94
C ILE A 120 12.55 4.09 15.57
N ILE A 121 11.41 4.26 16.23
CA ILE A 121 10.16 3.57 15.87
C ILE A 121 9.11 4.60 15.46
N THR A 122 8.36 4.31 14.40
CA THR A 122 7.37 5.21 13.80
C THR A 122 5.99 4.55 13.68
N GLU A 123 4.96 5.34 13.39
CA GLU A 123 3.61 4.84 13.11
C GLU A 123 3.58 3.76 12.02
N ASN A 124 4.46 3.85 11.01
CA ASN A 124 4.56 2.85 9.96
C ASN A 124 5.08 1.49 10.50
N ASP A 125 5.98 1.53 11.48
CA ASP A 125 6.48 0.33 12.16
C ASP A 125 5.39 -0.27 13.06
N ILE A 126 4.60 0.57 13.74
CA ILE A 126 3.41 0.14 14.48
C ILE A 126 2.41 -0.53 13.54
N PHE A 127 2.19 0.03 12.35
CA PHE A 127 1.29 -0.54 11.35
C PHE A 127 1.79 -1.89 10.85
N ARG A 128 3.10 -2.03 10.56
CA ARG A 128 3.71 -3.30 10.20
C ARG A 128 3.54 -4.34 11.31
N ALA A 129 3.82 -3.96 12.55
CA ALA A 129 3.59 -4.80 13.71
C ALA A 129 2.13 -5.25 13.84
N PHE A 130 1.17 -4.34 13.62
CA PHE A 130 -0.25 -4.68 13.62
C PHE A 130 -0.59 -5.71 12.54
N LEU A 131 -0.06 -5.56 11.32
CA LEU A 131 -0.28 -6.52 10.23
C LEU A 131 0.27 -7.92 10.55
N ASP A 132 1.47 -7.99 11.14
CA ASP A 132 2.05 -9.27 11.59
C ASP A 132 1.19 -9.94 12.67
N LEU A 133 0.62 -9.14 13.59
CA LEU A 133 -0.22 -9.62 14.70
C LEU A 133 -1.57 -10.16 14.24
N VAL A 134 -2.28 -9.43 13.38
CA VAL A 134 -3.61 -9.86 12.90
C VAL A 134 -3.51 -10.93 11.81
N GLY A 135 -2.33 -11.06 11.20
CA GLY A 135 -2.05 -11.97 10.11
C GLY A 135 -2.69 -11.50 8.80
N THR A 136 -2.01 -11.75 7.69
CA THR A 136 -2.60 -11.63 6.35
C THR A 136 -3.26 -12.93 5.94
N GLY A 137 -3.97 -13.57 6.88
CA GLY A 137 -4.57 -14.88 6.68
C GLY A 137 -5.43 -14.91 5.41
N MET A 138 -5.39 -16.04 4.72
CA MET A 138 -6.06 -16.19 3.42
C MET A 138 -7.58 -16.01 3.54
N SER A 139 -8.16 -16.39 4.68
CA SER A 139 -9.54 -16.11 5.02
C SER A 139 -9.71 -15.71 6.48
N ARG A 140 -10.80 -15.00 6.74
CA ARG A 140 -11.20 -14.44 8.02
C ARG A 140 -12.64 -14.83 8.30
N VAL A 141 -12.92 -15.28 9.51
CA VAL A 141 -14.29 -15.54 9.99
C VAL A 141 -14.53 -14.70 11.23
N GLU A 142 -15.68 -14.02 11.27
CA GLU A 142 -16.12 -13.26 12.44
C GLU A 142 -17.25 -14.02 13.13
N ILE A 143 -17.12 -14.22 14.43
CA ILE A 143 -18.00 -15.05 15.26
C ILE A 143 -18.40 -14.21 16.46
N ARG A 144 -19.66 -14.32 16.88
CA ARG A 144 -20.09 -13.85 18.19
C ARG A 144 -20.12 -15.02 19.17
N MET A 145 -19.30 -14.92 20.20
CA MET A 145 -19.18 -15.93 21.26
C MET A 145 -18.82 -15.28 22.59
N GLY A 146 -18.94 -15.98 23.71
CA GLY A 146 -18.25 -15.56 24.93
C GLY A 146 -16.75 -15.88 24.84
N VAL A 147 -15.96 -15.30 25.74
CA VAL A 147 -14.49 -15.41 25.75
C VAL A 147 -13.98 -16.17 26.96
N SER A 148 -14.80 -17.08 27.48
CA SER A 148 -14.38 -17.98 28.54
C SER A 148 -13.34 -18.98 28.02
N PRO A 149 -12.42 -19.49 28.86
CA PRO A 149 -11.46 -20.51 28.45
C PRO A 149 -12.12 -21.75 27.81
N ALA A 150 -13.30 -22.14 28.30
CA ALA A 150 -14.07 -23.27 27.76
C ALA A 150 -14.58 -23.00 26.33
N GLU A 151 -15.06 -21.79 26.04
CA GLU A 151 -15.52 -21.44 24.69
C GLU A 151 -14.35 -21.31 23.71
N ILE A 152 -13.20 -20.78 24.14
CA ILE A 152 -11.99 -20.74 23.32
C ILE A 152 -11.50 -22.15 23.02
N ALA A 153 -11.50 -23.05 24.01
CA ALA A 153 -11.14 -24.45 23.82
C ALA A 153 -12.11 -25.16 22.86
N LYS A 154 -13.41 -24.89 22.97
CA LYS A 154 -14.43 -25.41 22.05
C LYS A 154 -14.16 -24.94 20.62
N LEU A 155 -13.93 -23.64 20.42
CA LEU A 155 -13.59 -23.07 19.11
C LEU A 155 -12.35 -23.74 18.51
N ALA A 156 -11.28 -23.90 19.30
CA ALA A 156 -10.05 -24.55 18.85
C ALA A 156 -10.30 -26.01 18.43
N ALA A 157 -11.04 -26.78 19.23
CA ALA A 157 -11.39 -28.16 18.90
C ALA A 157 -12.21 -28.27 17.62
N THR A 158 -13.22 -27.40 17.45
CA THR A 158 -14.05 -27.37 16.22
C THR A 158 -13.22 -27.10 14.96
N LEU A 159 -12.21 -26.23 15.04
CA LEU A 159 -11.32 -25.96 13.91
C LEU A 159 -10.37 -27.13 13.63
N GLU A 160 -9.84 -27.76 14.68
CA GLU A 160 -8.97 -28.95 14.57
C GLU A 160 -9.71 -30.12 13.91
N ASP A 161 -10.94 -30.43 14.35
CA ASP A 161 -11.78 -31.49 13.80
C ASP A 161 -12.14 -31.25 12.32
N ALA A 162 -12.20 -29.97 11.91
CA ALA A 162 -12.39 -29.57 10.52
C ALA A 162 -11.10 -29.57 9.69
N GLY A 163 -9.94 -29.90 10.29
CA GLY A 163 -8.62 -29.87 9.63
C GLY A 163 -8.14 -28.46 9.30
N LEU A 164 -8.57 -27.44 10.07
CA LEU A 164 -8.30 -26.04 9.81
C LEU A 164 -7.33 -25.46 10.83
N LYS A 165 -6.25 -24.87 10.33
CA LYS A 165 -5.25 -24.23 11.16
C LYS A 165 -5.62 -22.77 11.43
N LEU A 166 -5.81 -22.46 12.71
CA LEU A 166 -5.97 -21.10 13.22
C LEU A 166 -4.62 -20.36 13.16
N GLN A 167 -4.58 -19.20 12.52
CA GLN A 167 -3.39 -18.33 12.50
C GLN A 167 -3.47 -17.26 13.59
N THR A 168 -4.60 -16.56 13.69
CA THR A 168 -4.79 -15.50 14.68
C THR A 168 -6.21 -15.53 15.22
N LEU A 169 -6.35 -15.11 16.48
CA LEU A 169 -7.63 -14.91 17.15
C LEU A 169 -7.57 -13.56 17.86
N VAL A 170 -8.47 -12.65 17.45
CA VAL A 170 -8.59 -11.32 18.03
C VAL A 170 -9.99 -11.15 18.59
N SER A 171 -10.08 -10.79 19.86
CA SER A 171 -11.34 -10.55 20.53
C SER A 171 -11.59 -9.05 20.70
N LYS A 172 -12.76 -8.59 20.25
CA LYS A 172 -13.29 -7.26 20.54
C LYS A 172 -14.51 -7.42 21.46
N PRO A 173 -14.41 -7.04 22.75
CA PRO A 173 -15.54 -7.10 23.68
C PRO A 173 -16.73 -6.29 23.16
N GLU A 174 -17.95 -6.83 23.31
CA GLU A 174 -19.17 -6.05 23.09
C GLU A 174 -19.56 -5.29 24.37
N PRO A 175 -20.26 -4.13 24.27
CA PRO A 175 -20.52 -3.24 25.40
C PRO A 175 -21.21 -3.90 26.60
N GLU A 176 -22.00 -4.96 26.36
CA GLU A 176 -22.75 -5.70 27.39
C GLU A 176 -21.89 -6.74 28.14
N GLY A 177 -20.59 -6.86 27.82
CA GLY A 177 -19.58 -7.57 28.61
C GLY A 177 -19.64 -9.10 28.64
N LYS A 178 -20.74 -9.72 28.21
CA LYS A 178 -20.90 -11.19 28.19
C LYS A 178 -20.48 -11.86 26.89
N ARG A 179 -20.34 -11.11 25.80
CA ARG A 179 -19.99 -11.60 24.46
C ARG A 179 -18.93 -10.70 23.84
N ALA A 180 -18.20 -11.27 22.89
CA ALA A 180 -17.24 -10.56 22.07
C ALA A 180 -17.47 -10.90 20.61
N ARG A 181 -17.09 -9.96 19.74
CA ARG A 181 -16.83 -10.27 18.34
C ARG A 181 -15.42 -10.84 18.26
N VAL A 182 -15.35 -12.13 18.01
CA VAL A 182 -14.11 -12.85 17.83
C VAL A 182 -13.84 -12.95 16.34
N VAL A 183 -12.68 -12.46 15.95
CA VAL A 183 -12.17 -12.50 14.60
C VAL A 183 -11.10 -13.56 14.56
N ILE A 184 -11.28 -14.56 13.71
CA ILE A 184 -10.26 -15.57 13.45
C ILE A 184 -9.73 -15.43 12.03
N SER A 185 -8.42 -15.55 11.88
CA SER A 185 -7.75 -15.71 10.58
C SER A 185 -7.33 -17.18 10.43
N LEU A 186 -7.61 -17.77 9.27
CA LEU A 186 -7.36 -19.18 8.99
C LEU A 186 -6.32 -19.34 7.88
N ASP A 187 -5.53 -20.42 7.97
CA ASP A 187 -4.55 -20.83 6.96
C ASP A 187 -5.23 -21.56 5.77
N THR A 188 -6.30 -20.97 5.23
CA THR A 188 -7.04 -21.52 4.09
C THR A 188 -7.71 -20.40 3.30
N ARG A 189 -7.84 -20.60 1.99
CA ARG A 189 -8.67 -19.73 1.13
C ARG A 189 -10.15 -20.06 1.16
N ASN A 190 -10.50 -21.26 1.62
CA ASN A 190 -11.87 -21.71 1.66
C ASN A 190 -12.34 -21.77 3.12
N PRO A 191 -13.00 -20.70 3.63
CA PRO A 191 -13.54 -20.70 4.99
C PRO A 191 -14.85 -21.48 5.13
N ALA A 192 -15.46 -21.99 4.04
CA ALA A 192 -16.77 -22.64 4.10
C ALA A 192 -16.81 -23.86 5.05
N PRO A 193 -15.80 -24.74 5.10
CA PRO A 193 -15.75 -25.82 6.10
C PRO A 193 -15.73 -25.28 7.54
N ALA A 194 -15.05 -24.15 7.76
CA ALA A 194 -14.99 -23.51 9.07
C ALA A 194 -16.36 -23.01 9.50
N VAL A 195 -17.02 -22.24 8.62
CA VAL A 195 -18.37 -21.69 8.87
C VAL A 195 -19.33 -22.82 9.22
N LYS A 196 -19.36 -23.88 8.41
CA LYS A 196 -20.25 -25.02 8.64
C LYS A 196 -19.99 -25.73 9.97
N ALA A 197 -18.73 -26.00 10.30
CA ALA A 197 -18.37 -26.68 11.55
C ALA A 197 -18.74 -25.81 12.77
N LEU A 198 -18.47 -24.50 12.69
CA LEU A 198 -18.78 -23.56 13.76
C LEU A 198 -20.29 -23.44 14.01
N GLU A 199 -21.09 -23.32 12.95
CA GLU A 199 -22.55 -23.26 13.07
C GLU A 199 -23.15 -24.56 13.65
N GLN A 200 -22.63 -25.72 13.23
CA GLN A 200 -23.04 -27.03 13.77
C GLN A 200 -22.76 -27.16 15.27
N GLU A 201 -21.67 -26.57 15.73
CA GLU A 201 -21.29 -26.50 17.15
C GLU A 201 -22.01 -25.38 17.92
N GLY A 202 -22.92 -24.65 17.28
CA GLY A 202 -23.75 -23.62 17.90
C GLY A 202 -23.10 -22.25 18.03
N PHE A 203 -21.98 -22.00 17.35
CA PHE A 203 -21.39 -20.66 17.27
C PHE A 203 -22.21 -19.76 16.33
N GLN A 204 -22.38 -18.50 16.68
CA GLN A 204 -23.00 -17.51 15.81
C GLN A 204 -21.96 -16.90 14.86
N VAL A 205 -21.85 -17.42 13.64
CA VAL A 205 -21.01 -16.81 12.59
C VAL A 205 -21.69 -15.54 12.07
N LEU A 206 -20.95 -14.43 12.02
CA LEU A 206 -21.43 -13.13 11.55
C LEU A 206 -21.07 -12.88 10.09
N THR A 207 -19.83 -13.20 9.72
CA THR A 207 -19.34 -13.06 8.35
C THR A 207 -18.13 -13.95 8.11
N ALA A 208 -17.91 -14.31 6.85
CA ALA A 208 -16.68 -14.91 6.37
C ALA A 208 -16.17 -14.09 5.19
N TYR A 209 -14.88 -13.82 5.18
CA TYR A 209 -14.20 -13.01 4.19
C TYR A 209 -12.98 -13.75 3.69
N VAL A 210 -12.76 -13.75 2.38
CA VAL A 210 -11.53 -14.22 1.76
C VAL A 210 -10.78 -13.00 1.29
N GLY A 211 -9.54 -12.84 1.76
CA GLY A 211 -8.70 -11.74 1.30
C GLY A 211 -8.49 -11.81 -0.21
N PRO A 212 -8.26 -10.68 -0.90
CA PRO A 212 -7.87 -10.73 -2.30
C PRO A 212 -6.62 -11.59 -2.44
N THR A 213 -6.52 -12.33 -3.55
CA THR A 213 -5.28 -13.03 -3.90
C THR A 213 -4.20 -12.01 -4.21
N ILE A 214 -3.40 -11.65 -3.21
CA ILE A 214 -2.19 -10.86 -3.43
C ILE A 214 -1.11 -11.86 -3.79
N VAL A 215 -0.82 -12.00 -5.09
CA VAL A 215 0.37 -12.73 -5.55
C VAL A 215 1.58 -11.83 -5.35
N GLN A 216 2.04 -11.72 -4.10
CA GLN A 216 3.29 -11.03 -3.78
C GLN A 216 4.44 -11.98 -4.12
N GLY A 217 5.24 -11.65 -5.14
CA GLY A 217 6.50 -12.34 -5.39
C GLY A 217 6.44 -13.65 -6.18
N MET A 218 5.36 -13.96 -6.93
CA MET A 218 5.58 -14.88 -8.06
C MET A 218 6.40 -14.14 -9.12
N ILE A 219 7.66 -14.56 -9.26
CA ILE A 219 8.30 -14.58 -10.56
C ILE A 219 7.36 -15.42 -11.44
N PRO A 220 6.78 -14.89 -12.53
CA PRO A 220 5.99 -15.71 -13.43
C PRO A 220 6.84 -16.92 -13.88
N PRO A 221 6.29 -18.12 -14.10
CA PRO A 221 7.09 -19.27 -14.52
C PRO A 221 7.52 -19.10 -15.98
N SER A 222 8.83 -19.17 -16.30
CA SER A 222 9.44 -18.85 -17.62
C SER A 222 8.63 -19.32 -18.85
N GLY A 223 8.49 -18.46 -19.87
CA GLY A 223 7.83 -18.78 -21.15
C GLY A 223 6.31 -18.56 -21.20
N LYS A 224 5.74 -17.80 -20.26
CA LYS A 224 4.32 -17.47 -20.16
C LYS A 224 3.96 -16.12 -20.79
N ARG A 225 2.68 -15.89 -21.10
CA ARG A 225 2.20 -14.65 -21.73
C ARG A 225 1.32 -13.85 -20.77
N ALA A 226 1.70 -12.61 -20.49
CA ALA A 226 0.97 -11.71 -19.59
C ALA A 226 0.03 -10.79 -20.36
N LEU A 227 -1.19 -10.57 -19.86
CA LEU A 227 -2.08 -9.49 -20.31
C LEU A 227 -1.96 -8.29 -19.35
N VAL A 228 -1.64 -7.12 -19.87
CA VAL A 228 -1.49 -5.88 -19.08
C VAL A 228 -2.52 -4.86 -19.56
N PRO A 229 -3.70 -4.75 -18.91
CA PRO A 229 -4.66 -3.71 -19.22
C PRO A 229 -4.15 -2.31 -18.84
N VAL A 230 -4.17 -1.39 -19.78
CA VAL A 230 -3.80 0.02 -19.62
C VAL A 230 -5.07 0.84 -19.73
N LEU A 231 -5.54 1.35 -18.58
CA LEU A 231 -6.81 2.06 -18.42
C LEU A 231 -6.67 3.59 -18.64
N GLY A 232 -5.76 4.01 -19.54
CA GLY A 232 -5.67 5.40 -19.99
C GLY A 232 -5.06 6.45 -19.05
N THR A 233 -4.21 6.07 -18.07
CA THR A 233 -3.60 7.05 -17.13
C THR A 233 -2.08 7.20 -17.28
N GLU A 234 -1.52 8.32 -16.79
CA GLU A 234 -0.06 8.48 -16.60
C GLU A 234 0.56 7.38 -15.70
N LEU A 235 -0.21 6.84 -14.75
CA LEU A 235 0.24 5.71 -13.92
C LEU A 235 0.33 4.41 -14.70
N SER A 236 -0.43 4.26 -15.79
CA SER A 236 -0.37 3.06 -16.62
C SER A 236 1.01 2.91 -17.31
N ARG A 237 1.78 4.00 -17.51
CA ARG A 237 3.20 3.92 -17.93
C ARG A 237 4.07 3.25 -16.86
N LYS A 238 3.87 3.57 -15.57
CA LYS A 238 4.63 2.95 -14.46
C LYS A 238 4.32 1.46 -14.35
N VAL A 239 3.07 1.07 -14.55
CA VAL A 239 2.64 -0.34 -14.56
C VAL A 239 3.32 -1.09 -15.70
N VAL A 240 3.35 -0.51 -16.91
CA VAL A 240 4.04 -1.10 -18.07
C VAL A 240 5.55 -1.21 -17.81
N LYS A 241 6.22 -0.16 -17.31
CA LYS A 241 7.64 -0.21 -16.97
C LYS A 241 7.96 -1.23 -15.87
N LEU A 242 7.11 -1.35 -14.86
CA LEU A 242 7.29 -2.31 -13.79
C LEU A 242 7.08 -3.74 -14.28
N ALA A 243 6.00 -4.01 -15.02
CA ALA A 243 5.74 -5.29 -15.66
C ALA A 243 6.89 -5.68 -16.61
N ALA A 244 7.43 -4.70 -17.34
CA ALA A 244 8.59 -4.91 -18.20
C ALA A 244 9.85 -5.23 -17.37
N ARG A 245 10.18 -4.47 -16.33
CA ARG A 245 11.32 -4.81 -15.45
C ARG A 245 11.21 -6.22 -14.84
N MET A 246 10.00 -6.65 -14.49
CA MET A 246 9.74 -8.01 -13.99
C MET A 246 9.97 -9.09 -15.06
N ALA A 247 9.63 -8.80 -16.31
CA ALA A 247 9.80 -9.74 -17.41
C ALA A 247 11.25 -9.86 -17.91
N ARG A 248 12.08 -8.83 -17.67
CA ARG A 248 13.50 -8.84 -18.00
C ARG A 248 14.22 -9.97 -17.25
N GLY A 249 14.93 -10.83 -17.98
CA GLY A 249 15.70 -11.95 -17.41
C GLY A 249 14.93 -13.27 -17.22
N HIS A 250 13.61 -13.29 -17.49
CA HIS A 250 12.77 -14.49 -17.26
C HIS A 250 12.03 -15.02 -18.51
N GLY A 251 12.21 -14.38 -19.68
CA GLY A 251 11.76 -14.90 -20.98
C GLY A 251 10.25 -14.84 -21.21
N PHE A 252 9.57 -13.78 -20.75
CA PHE A 252 8.13 -13.57 -20.96
C PHE A 252 7.82 -12.72 -22.18
N SER A 253 6.65 -12.97 -22.79
CA SER A 253 6.05 -12.05 -23.77
C SER A 253 4.89 -11.30 -23.12
N MET A 254 4.72 -10.04 -23.48
CA MET A 254 3.71 -9.17 -22.90
C MET A 254 2.69 -8.76 -23.97
N HIS A 255 1.40 -8.82 -23.64
CA HIS A 255 0.35 -8.20 -24.42
C HIS A 255 -0.20 -7.02 -23.61
N ILE A 256 0.11 -5.80 -24.05
CA ILE A 256 -0.44 -4.57 -23.48
C ILE A 256 -1.78 -4.30 -24.18
N LEU A 257 -2.88 -4.34 -23.43
CA LEU A 257 -4.21 -4.05 -23.95
C LEU A 257 -4.64 -2.66 -23.45
N PHE A 258 -4.72 -1.71 -24.36
CA PHE A 258 -5.20 -0.37 -24.03
C PHE A 258 -6.71 -0.32 -24.20
N THR A 259 -7.42 0.06 -23.13
CA THR A 259 -8.89 0.17 -23.13
C THR A 259 -9.30 1.61 -22.81
N ILE A 260 -10.17 2.16 -23.63
CA ILE A 260 -10.83 3.45 -23.37
C ILE A 260 -12.32 3.22 -23.17
N ASP A 261 -12.83 3.68 -22.02
CA ASP A 261 -14.25 3.85 -21.76
C ASP A 261 -14.59 5.32 -22.01
N ASP A 262 -15.24 5.64 -23.14
CA ASP A 262 -15.56 7.04 -23.44
C ASP A 262 -16.84 7.22 -24.28
N ALA A 263 -17.97 6.78 -23.72
CA ALA A 263 -19.28 7.09 -24.28
C ALA A 263 -19.57 8.61 -24.31
N LYS A 264 -18.99 9.38 -23.36
CA LYS A 264 -19.27 10.81 -23.15
C LYS A 264 -18.54 11.72 -24.16
N ARG A 265 -17.28 11.41 -24.51
CA ARG A 265 -16.52 12.21 -25.47
C ARG A 265 -16.86 11.91 -26.93
N LEU A 266 -17.44 10.75 -27.24
CA LEU A 266 -18.05 10.49 -28.56
C LEU A 266 -19.16 11.50 -28.86
N GLU A 267 -20.00 11.83 -27.87
CA GLU A 267 -21.01 12.90 -28.00
C GLU A 267 -20.38 14.30 -28.10
N GLU A 268 -19.39 14.62 -27.27
CA GLU A 268 -18.75 15.95 -27.24
C GLU A 268 -17.91 16.26 -28.50
N LEU A 269 -17.24 15.26 -29.09
CA LEU A 269 -16.47 15.41 -30.33
C LEU A 269 -17.36 15.51 -31.57
N ARG A 270 -18.69 15.41 -31.44
CA ARG A 270 -19.65 15.24 -32.55
C ARG A 270 -19.23 14.13 -33.53
N ALA A 271 -18.45 13.18 -33.03
CA ALA A 271 -18.09 11.98 -33.74
C ALA A 271 -19.30 11.05 -33.64
N GLY A 272 -19.94 10.73 -34.76
CA GLY A 272 -20.97 9.71 -34.76
C GLY A 272 -20.41 8.40 -34.17
N PRO A 273 -21.25 7.52 -33.59
CA PRO A 273 -20.81 6.18 -33.17
C PRO A 273 -20.16 5.47 -34.37
N GLY A 274 -18.82 5.51 -34.44
CA GLY A 274 -18.03 5.02 -35.58
C GLY A 274 -16.93 5.95 -36.13
N ASP A 275 -16.86 7.24 -35.77
CA ASP A 275 -15.76 8.11 -36.24
C ASP A 275 -14.54 8.06 -35.29
N THR A 276 -13.72 7.02 -35.46
CA THR A 276 -12.58 6.71 -34.61
C THR A 276 -11.28 7.43 -34.99
N ARG A 277 -11.25 8.24 -36.05
CA ARG A 277 -10.00 8.80 -36.61
C ARG A 277 -9.25 9.75 -35.67
N ALA A 278 -9.96 10.63 -34.97
CA ALA A 278 -9.35 11.57 -34.03
C ALA A 278 -8.85 10.87 -32.74
N LEU A 279 -9.57 9.83 -32.31
CA LEU A 279 -9.13 8.92 -31.25
C LEU A 279 -7.91 8.10 -31.68
N ASP A 280 -7.87 7.65 -32.94
CA ASP A 280 -6.76 6.88 -33.50
C ASP A 280 -5.45 7.67 -33.49
N GLU A 281 -5.45 8.96 -33.86
CA GLU A 281 -4.20 9.78 -33.85
C GLU A 281 -3.63 10.01 -32.44
N ILE A 282 -4.47 10.39 -31.47
CA ILE A 282 -4.04 10.64 -30.07
C ILE A 282 -3.59 9.33 -29.43
N THR A 283 -4.35 8.26 -29.64
CA THR A 283 -4.07 6.96 -29.04
C THR A 283 -2.84 6.33 -29.68
N ARG A 284 -2.65 6.45 -30.99
CA ARG A 284 -1.49 5.91 -31.71
C ARG A 284 -0.17 6.48 -31.19
N GLY A 285 -0.12 7.76 -30.82
CA GLY A 285 1.04 8.35 -30.15
C GLY A 285 1.36 7.67 -28.82
N VAL A 286 0.35 7.49 -27.95
CA VAL A 286 0.50 6.82 -26.65
C VAL A 286 0.88 5.34 -26.80
N LEU A 287 0.31 4.64 -27.78
CA LEU A 287 0.61 3.23 -28.04
C LEU A 287 2.05 3.06 -28.58
N ILE A 288 2.52 3.97 -29.43
CA ILE A 288 3.90 3.99 -29.92
C ILE A 288 4.86 4.22 -28.76
N ASP A 289 4.58 5.19 -27.89
CA ASP A 289 5.41 5.48 -26.71
C ASP A 289 5.50 4.26 -25.78
N LEU A 290 4.37 3.63 -25.44
CA LEU A 290 4.35 2.47 -24.55
C LEU A 290 5.04 1.25 -25.16
N ALA A 291 4.85 1.02 -26.46
CA ALA A 291 5.55 -0.03 -27.19
C ALA A 291 7.07 0.22 -27.21
N HIS A 292 7.48 1.48 -27.38
CA HIS A 292 8.88 1.89 -27.33
C HIS A 292 9.49 1.69 -25.93
N GLU A 293 8.81 2.17 -24.89
CA GLU A 293 9.24 1.99 -23.49
C GLU A 293 9.36 0.50 -23.11
N ALA A 294 8.43 -0.36 -23.53
CA ALA A 294 8.52 -1.80 -23.29
C ALA A 294 9.71 -2.45 -24.03
N ARG A 295 10.04 -1.97 -25.23
CA ARG A 295 11.19 -2.43 -26.02
C ARG A 295 12.53 -1.96 -25.44
N GLU A 296 12.60 -0.72 -24.94
CA GLU A 296 13.77 -0.22 -24.20
C GLU A 296 14.08 -1.08 -22.97
N GLU A 297 13.02 -1.66 -22.37
CA GLU A 297 13.17 -2.58 -21.25
C GLU A 297 13.61 -4.00 -21.68
N GLY A 298 13.71 -4.28 -22.99
CA GLY A 298 14.25 -5.52 -23.56
C GLY A 298 13.22 -6.63 -23.78
N ILE A 299 11.94 -6.29 -23.93
CA ILE A 299 10.83 -7.26 -24.00
C ILE A 299 10.04 -7.14 -25.29
N GLU A 300 9.58 -8.29 -25.80
CA GLU A 300 8.61 -8.35 -26.89
C GLU A 300 7.21 -8.04 -26.36
N ALA A 301 6.70 -6.86 -26.75
CA ALA A 301 5.36 -6.38 -26.39
C ALA A 301 4.47 -6.32 -27.63
N GLU A 302 3.37 -7.08 -27.61
CA GLU A 302 2.22 -6.87 -28.50
C GLU A 302 1.34 -5.79 -27.88
N VAL A 303 0.95 -4.79 -28.66
CA VAL A 303 0.07 -3.72 -28.18
C VAL A 303 -1.22 -3.75 -29.00
N SER A 304 -2.35 -3.87 -28.32
CA SER A 304 -3.67 -3.77 -28.94
C SER A 304 -4.49 -2.66 -28.30
N PHE A 305 -5.40 -2.12 -29.09
CA PHE A 305 -6.28 -1.04 -28.69
C PHE A 305 -7.73 -1.47 -28.88
N ARG A 306 -8.56 -1.27 -27.85
CA ARG A 306 -9.98 -1.63 -27.87
C ARG A 306 -10.80 -0.52 -27.22
N PHE A 307 -11.99 -0.29 -27.76
CA PHE A 307 -12.96 0.68 -27.27
C PHE A 307 -14.13 -0.05 -26.60
N GLY A 308 -14.54 0.39 -25.42
CA GLY A 308 -15.63 -0.21 -24.65
C GLY A 308 -15.29 -0.41 -23.16
N ASP A 309 -16.21 -1.05 -22.43
CA ASP A 309 -16.05 -1.34 -21.00
C ASP A 309 -14.74 -2.10 -20.72
N PRO A 310 -13.84 -1.58 -19.87
CA PRO A 310 -12.53 -2.18 -19.65
C PRO A 310 -12.58 -3.59 -19.10
N VAL A 311 -13.53 -3.88 -18.18
CA VAL A 311 -13.64 -5.23 -17.59
C VAL A 311 -14.04 -6.23 -18.67
N THR A 312 -15.07 -5.90 -19.46
CA THR A 312 -15.58 -6.75 -20.55
C THR A 312 -14.48 -7.02 -21.58
N LEU A 313 -13.77 -6.00 -22.03
CA LEU A 313 -12.70 -6.14 -23.02
C LEU A 313 -11.54 -7.01 -22.52
N VAL A 314 -11.17 -6.87 -21.24
CA VAL A 314 -10.12 -7.71 -20.65
C VAL A 314 -10.58 -9.16 -20.56
N LEU A 315 -11.82 -9.41 -20.13
CA LEU A 315 -12.38 -10.76 -20.06
C LEU A 315 -12.48 -11.42 -21.44
N GLU A 316 -12.89 -10.69 -22.47
CA GLU A 316 -12.89 -11.15 -23.86
C GLU A 316 -11.48 -11.55 -24.33
N GLU A 317 -10.47 -10.74 -23.99
CA GLU A 317 -9.10 -10.97 -24.40
C GLU A 317 -8.52 -12.22 -23.72
N ILE A 318 -8.80 -12.40 -22.42
CA ILE A 318 -8.44 -13.61 -21.68
C ILE A 318 -9.13 -14.84 -22.28
N ALA A 319 -10.42 -14.74 -22.64
CA ALA A 319 -11.19 -15.85 -23.19
C ALA A 319 -10.64 -16.38 -24.52
N ARG A 320 -9.78 -15.61 -25.22
CA ARG A 320 -9.06 -16.08 -26.41
C ARG A 320 -7.98 -17.12 -26.10
N GLY A 321 -7.69 -17.37 -24.82
CA GLY A 321 -6.78 -18.42 -24.37
C GLY A 321 -5.30 -18.17 -24.70
N LYS A 322 -4.93 -16.91 -24.95
CA LYS A 322 -3.57 -16.52 -25.34
C LYS A 322 -2.71 -16.04 -24.17
N HIS A 323 -3.28 -15.94 -22.97
CA HIS A 323 -2.64 -15.31 -21.80
C HIS A 323 -2.75 -16.24 -20.60
N ASP A 324 -1.66 -16.35 -19.86
CA ASP A 324 -1.57 -17.23 -18.70
C ASP A 324 -1.94 -16.52 -17.39
N PHE A 325 -1.86 -15.19 -17.37
CA PHE A 325 -2.21 -14.35 -16.22
C PHE A 325 -2.42 -12.89 -16.64
N VAL A 326 -3.07 -12.12 -15.80
CA VAL A 326 -3.34 -10.69 -15.99
C VAL A 326 -2.55 -9.89 -14.96
N VAL A 327 -1.99 -8.75 -15.36
CA VAL A 327 -1.27 -7.86 -14.46
C VAL A 327 -1.98 -6.51 -14.43
N ILE A 328 -2.56 -6.13 -13.28
CA ILE A 328 -3.34 -4.90 -13.13
C ILE A 328 -2.97 -4.12 -11.86
N GLU A 329 -3.13 -2.80 -11.91
CA GLU A 329 -2.88 -1.93 -10.77
C GLU A 329 -3.91 -2.07 -9.65
N ARG A 330 -3.44 -2.12 -8.40
CA ARG A 330 -4.28 -2.16 -7.18
C ARG A 330 -4.65 -0.75 -6.73
N ARG A 331 -5.55 -0.06 -7.43
CA ARG A 331 -6.21 1.16 -6.92
C ARG A 331 -7.72 1.03 -7.00
N PRO A 332 -8.47 1.37 -5.93
CA PRO A 332 -9.87 1.73 -6.09
C PRO A 332 -9.93 2.94 -7.01
N LEU A 333 -10.75 2.88 -8.06
CA LEU A 333 -10.95 3.94 -9.04
C LEU A 333 -11.70 5.15 -8.43
N ALA A 334 -11.19 5.69 -7.33
CA ALA A 334 -11.84 6.75 -6.57
C ALA A 334 -11.61 8.15 -7.15
N HIS A 335 -10.60 8.36 -7.99
CA HIS A 335 -10.42 9.59 -8.77
C HIS A 335 -9.53 9.34 -9.98
N LEU A 336 -10.11 8.82 -11.06
CA LEU A 336 -9.58 9.11 -12.38
C LEU A 336 -9.98 10.55 -12.71
N LYS A 337 -9.07 11.51 -12.58
CA LYS A 337 -9.14 12.73 -13.38
C LYS A 337 -8.38 12.44 -14.66
N LEU A 338 -9.07 11.82 -15.61
CA LEU A 338 -8.51 11.49 -16.91
C LEU A 338 -8.89 12.63 -17.83
N LEU A 339 -7.94 13.49 -18.20
CA LEU A 339 -8.18 14.58 -19.16
C LEU A 339 -9.39 15.49 -18.81
N GLY A 340 -9.79 15.57 -17.53
CA GLY A 340 -10.95 16.32 -17.05
C GLY A 340 -12.25 15.54 -16.82
N LEU A 341 -12.27 14.21 -16.95
CA LEU A 341 -13.48 13.38 -16.84
C LEU A 341 -13.59 12.67 -15.48
N GLU A 342 -14.81 12.55 -14.94
CA GLU A 342 -15.18 11.68 -13.81
C GLU A 342 -15.80 10.38 -14.35
N MET A 343 -15.23 9.23 -14.00
CA MET A 343 -15.84 7.91 -14.27
C MET A 343 -16.72 7.47 -13.10
N GLU A 344 -17.75 6.65 -13.37
CA GLU A 344 -18.45 5.92 -12.30
C GLU A 344 -17.47 4.98 -11.56
N LYS A 345 -17.71 4.79 -10.26
CA LYS A 345 -16.84 4.04 -9.34
C LYS A 345 -16.89 2.52 -9.62
N VAL A 346 -16.30 2.07 -10.73
CA VAL A 346 -16.11 0.65 -11.02
C VAL A 346 -14.74 0.23 -10.50
N ASP A 347 -14.64 -0.75 -9.61
CA ASP A 347 -13.35 -1.28 -9.15
C ASP A 347 -12.90 -2.43 -10.09
N VAL A 348 -12.28 -2.04 -11.22
CA VAL A 348 -11.83 -2.97 -12.27
C VAL A 348 -10.89 -4.07 -11.71
N ALA A 349 -10.05 -3.73 -10.73
CA ALA A 349 -9.16 -4.70 -10.10
C ALA A 349 -9.93 -5.74 -9.28
N ALA A 350 -10.94 -5.31 -8.52
CA ALA A 350 -11.82 -6.22 -7.79
C ALA A 350 -12.61 -7.13 -8.75
N GLU A 351 -13.23 -6.56 -9.79
CA GLU A 351 -14.02 -7.32 -10.76
C GLU A 351 -13.20 -8.36 -11.50
N LEU A 352 -12.00 -8.01 -11.96
CA LEU A 352 -11.13 -8.96 -12.65
C LEU A 352 -10.61 -10.04 -11.70
N THR A 353 -10.32 -9.69 -10.44
CA THR A 353 -9.91 -10.69 -9.43
C THR A 353 -10.99 -11.73 -9.18
N GLU A 354 -12.27 -11.34 -9.28
CA GLU A 354 -13.41 -12.24 -9.11
C GLU A 354 -13.73 -13.05 -10.39
N ARG A 355 -13.65 -12.42 -11.56
CA ARG A 355 -14.21 -12.95 -12.81
C ARG A 355 -13.19 -13.56 -13.76
N ALA A 356 -11.90 -13.24 -13.63
CA ALA A 356 -10.88 -13.72 -14.56
C ALA A 356 -10.62 -15.23 -14.37
N PRO A 357 -10.66 -16.04 -15.44
CA PRO A 357 -10.35 -17.47 -15.39
C PRO A 357 -8.83 -17.77 -15.31
N VAL A 358 -8.00 -16.73 -15.27
CA VAL A 358 -6.54 -16.81 -15.12
C VAL A 358 -6.11 -16.01 -13.88
N PRO A 359 -4.98 -16.33 -13.26
CA PRO A 359 -4.46 -15.56 -12.14
C PRO A 359 -4.38 -14.05 -12.44
N VAL A 360 -4.85 -13.23 -11.51
CA VAL A 360 -4.72 -11.77 -11.56
C VAL A 360 -3.62 -11.33 -10.59
N MET A 361 -2.57 -10.74 -11.13
CA MET A 361 -1.47 -10.14 -10.41
C MET A 361 -1.76 -8.66 -10.16
N LEU A 362 -1.94 -8.30 -8.90
CA LEU A 362 -2.16 -6.94 -8.46
C LEU A 362 -0.81 -6.26 -8.16
N ILE A 363 -0.47 -5.21 -8.90
CA ILE A 363 0.72 -4.40 -8.63
C ILE A 363 0.36 -3.05 -8.04
N ASN A 364 1.18 -2.59 -7.09
CA ASN A 364 1.12 -1.22 -6.59
C ASN A 364 2.41 -0.49 -7.03
N PRO A 365 2.32 0.40 -8.03
CA PRO A 365 3.49 1.09 -8.58
C PRO A 365 4.16 2.04 -7.57
N GLU A 366 3.50 2.40 -6.46
CA GLU A 366 4.13 3.23 -5.41
C GLU A 366 5.02 2.40 -4.46
N THR A 367 4.68 1.14 -4.23
CA THR A 367 5.44 0.25 -3.33
C THR A 367 6.40 -0.67 -4.07
N ALA A 368 6.24 -0.83 -5.38
CA ALA A 368 7.07 -1.72 -6.20
C ALA A 368 8.40 -1.09 -6.69
N VAL A 369 8.72 0.13 -6.23
CA VAL A 369 9.99 0.82 -6.52
C VAL A 369 11.14 0.36 -5.60
N ALA A 370 10.85 -0.49 -4.59
CA ALA A 370 11.84 -1.06 -3.70
C ALA A 370 12.57 -2.27 -4.33
#